data_AF-A0A523X4B9-F1
#
_entry.id   AF-A0A523X4B9-F1
#
_cell.length_a   1.000
_cell.length_b   1.000
_cell.length_c   1.000
_cell.angle_alpha   90.00
_cell.angle_beta   90.00
_cell.angle_gamma   90.00
#
_symmetry.space_group_name_H-M   'P 1'
#
loop_
_entity.id
_entity.type
_entity.pdbx_description
1 polymer ?
#
loop_
_entity_poly.entity_id
_entity_poly.type
_entity_poly.pdbx_seq_one_letter_code
_entity_poly.pdbx_strand_id
1 'polypeptide(L)'
;MKECKKPQKNLVAFLYGELQGDEKKRLESHLDTCSLCRSELDRLKEVKNGADSLNPEIENVMASIDWEALQEKISEAVFEEGTSMIRQSWLRSFLQSIFQPKLRPVYAGLFLGILIGAAVFFMIFRTPHLQVVKNGEIIVPQSFLEWAELEMARRNTIDYLERSQYLLLDFVQSSPEKSAGFWQSDYASQKARDLLSKKKYINQQLDKFHMAKAKAICDQIELLFFELTQISEQISMAELKRIQDLIVERQILLKIKIVKKELEKSEV
;
A
#
# COMPACT_ATOMS: atom_id res chain seq x y z
N MET A 1 34.53 32.06 -15.94
CA MET A 1 33.64 31.41 -14.92
C MET A 1 32.15 31.46 -15.26
N LYS A 2 31.59 32.49 -15.91
CA LYS A 2 30.15 32.53 -16.25
C LYS A 2 29.74 31.61 -17.42
N GLU A 3 30.66 31.19 -18.26
CA GLU A 3 30.37 30.39 -19.47
C GLU A 3 30.26 28.87 -19.23
N CYS A 4 30.74 28.36 -18.09
CA CYS A 4 30.71 26.91 -17.79
C CYS A 4 29.39 26.44 -17.17
N LYS A 5 28.54 27.37 -16.72
CA LYS A 5 27.34 27.04 -15.92
C LYS A 5 26.28 26.24 -16.68
N LYS A 6 26.17 26.46 -17.99
CA LYS A 6 25.23 25.74 -18.86
C LYS A 6 25.78 24.37 -19.29
N PRO A 7 27.05 24.25 -19.72
CA PRO A 7 27.71 22.96 -19.95
C PRO A 7 27.69 22.02 -18.74
N GLN A 8 27.98 22.53 -17.54
CA GLN A 8 28.03 21.74 -16.30
C GLN A 8 26.72 21.04 -15.98
N LYS A 9 25.58 21.73 -16.16
CA LYS A 9 24.25 21.16 -15.94
C LYS A 9 23.94 19.98 -16.87
N ASN A 10 24.60 19.92 -18.01
CA ASN A 10 24.35 18.95 -19.05
C ASN A 10 25.37 17.80 -19.03
N LEU A 11 26.39 17.82 -18.16
CA LEU A 11 27.42 16.77 -18.10
C LEU A 11 26.85 15.39 -17.75
N VAL A 12 25.87 15.33 -16.83
CA VAL A 12 25.24 14.06 -16.43
C VAL A 12 24.37 13.51 -17.58
N ALA A 13 23.53 14.34 -18.19
CA ALA A 13 22.72 13.95 -19.35
C ALA A 13 23.60 13.52 -20.54
N PHE A 14 24.78 14.13 -20.71
CA PHE A 14 25.78 13.70 -21.69
C PHE A 14 26.34 12.31 -21.37
N LEU A 15 26.69 12.06 -20.10
CA LEU A 15 27.27 10.80 -19.65
C LEU A 15 26.31 9.61 -19.86
N TYR A 16 25.02 9.81 -19.65
CA TYR A 16 23.98 8.79 -19.88
C TYR A 16 23.45 8.74 -21.32
N GLY A 17 23.99 9.57 -22.24
CA GLY A 17 23.59 9.58 -23.65
C GLY A 17 22.21 10.19 -23.92
N GLU A 18 21.66 10.95 -22.97
CA GLU A 18 20.32 11.57 -23.04
C GLU A 18 20.33 12.88 -23.84
N LEU A 19 21.49 13.50 -24.05
CA LEU A 19 21.62 14.68 -24.91
C LEU A 19 21.61 14.31 -26.39
N GLN A 20 20.74 14.97 -27.16
CA GLN A 20 20.65 14.78 -28.61
C GLN A 20 20.85 16.09 -29.40
N GLY A 21 21.13 15.93 -30.69
CA GLY A 21 21.18 17.03 -31.66
C GLY A 21 22.19 18.13 -31.32
N ASP A 22 21.73 19.38 -31.35
CA ASP A 22 22.57 20.56 -31.22
C ASP A 22 23.16 20.76 -29.82
N GLU A 23 22.48 20.25 -28.79
CA GLU A 23 22.95 20.39 -27.40
C GLU A 23 24.15 19.50 -27.12
N LYS A 24 24.16 18.29 -27.69
CA LYS A 24 25.29 17.37 -27.64
C LYS A 24 26.53 17.99 -28.31
N LYS A 25 26.38 18.48 -29.55
CA LYS A 25 27.47 19.11 -30.32
C LYS A 25 28.05 20.35 -29.63
N ARG A 26 27.20 21.18 -29.03
CA ARG A 26 27.63 22.37 -28.28
C ARG A 26 28.42 21.99 -27.03
N LEU A 27 28.03 20.92 -26.34
CA LEU A 27 28.74 20.44 -25.17
C LEU A 27 30.08 19.80 -25.55
N GLU A 28 30.13 19.00 -26.62
CA GLU A 28 31.37 18.42 -27.15
C GLU A 28 32.39 19.51 -27.52
N SER A 29 31.96 20.52 -28.27
CA SER A 29 32.81 21.68 -28.62
C SER A 29 33.30 22.45 -27.39
N HIS A 30 32.48 22.53 -26.33
CA HIS A 30 32.90 23.15 -25.06
C HIS A 30 33.91 22.28 -24.30
N LEU A 31 33.74 20.95 -24.31
CA LEU A 31 34.65 20.01 -23.68
C LEU A 31 36.02 19.97 -24.35
N ASP A 32 36.10 20.27 -25.65
CA ASP A 32 37.36 20.41 -26.39
C ASP A 32 38.20 21.60 -25.92
N THR A 33 37.53 22.68 -25.50
CA THR A 33 38.16 23.96 -25.16
C THR A 33 38.29 24.20 -23.65
N CYS A 34 37.44 23.58 -22.82
CA CYS A 34 37.41 23.81 -21.38
C CYS A 34 37.96 22.62 -20.57
N SER A 35 39.15 22.79 -19.97
CA SER A 35 39.78 21.79 -19.11
C SER A 35 39.02 21.52 -17.80
N LEU A 36 38.34 22.54 -17.24
CA LEU A 36 37.56 22.40 -16.00
C LEU A 36 36.37 21.45 -16.19
N CYS A 37 35.54 21.69 -17.20
CA CYS A 37 34.38 20.83 -17.50
C CYS A 37 34.81 19.41 -17.89
N ARG A 38 35.97 19.26 -18.54
CA ARG A 38 36.54 17.93 -18.85
C ARG A 38 36.91 17.17 -17.58
N SER A 39 37.62 17.81 -16.64
CA SER A 39 37.98 17.18 -15.37
C SER A 39 36.75 16.80 -14.51
N GLU A 40 35.68 17.58 -14.60
CA GLU A 40 34.42 17.30 -13.91
C GLU A 40 33.68 16.11 -14.54
N LEU A 41 33.68 16.02 -15.87
CA LEU A 41 33.14 14.86 -16.59
C LEU A 41 33.91 13.57 -16.24
N ASP A 42 35.23 13.64 -16.13
CA ASP A 42 36.06 12.47 -15.81
C ASP A 42 35.80 11.98 -14.38
N ARG A 43 35.63 12.88 -13.41
CA ARG A 43 35.19 12.50 -12.05
C ARG A 43 33.83 11.79 -12.05
N LEU A 44 32.88 12.25 -12.86
CA LEU A 44 31.57 11.60 -12.98
C LEU A 44 31.67 10.20 -13.60
N LYS A 45 32.56 10.01 -14.58
CA LYS A 45 32.85 8.69 -15.16
C LYS A 45 33.46 7.74 -14.13
N GLU A 46 34.39 8.21 -13.30
CA GLU A 46 34.99 7.40 -12.23
C GLU A 46 33.94 6.88 -11.26
N VAL A 47 33.03 7.74 -10.80
CA VAL A 47 31.92 7.35 -9.91
C VAL A 47 31.01 6.31 -10.58
N LYS A 48 30.64 6.52 -11.85
CA LYS A 48 29.81 5.57 -12.60
C LYS A 48 30.50 4.22 -12.75
N ASN A 49 31.77 4.20 -13.15
CA ASN A 49 32.53 2.97 -13.33
C ASN A 49 32.72 2.22 -12.00
N GLY A 50 32.89 2.95 -10.89
CA GLY A 50 32.89 2.36 -9.55
C GLY A 50 31.57 1.67 -9.21
N ALA A 51 30.43 2.30 -9.51
CA ALA A 51 29.12 1.68 -9.33
C ALA A 51 28.91 0.45 -10.24
N ASP A 52 29.29 0.53 -11.50
CA ASP A 52 29.19 -0.58 -12.46
C ASP A 52 30.05 -1.78 -12.04
N SER A 53 31.18 -1.55 -11.34
CA SER A 53 32.04 -2.61 -10.83
C SER A 53 31.46 -3.43 -9.67
N LEU A 54 30.46 -2.88 -8.96
CA LEU A 54 29.72 -3.59 -7.90
C LEU A 54 28.57 -4.44 -8.45
N ASN A 55 28.14 -4.17 -9.69
CA ASN A 55 27.04 -4.88 -10.32
C ASN A 55 27.23 -6.42 -10.40
N PRO A 56 28.40 -6.98 -10.76
CA PRO A 56 28.56 -8.44 -10.82
C PRO A 56 28.50 -9.12 -9.44
N GLU A 57 28.93 -8.43 -8.38
CA GLU A 57 28.83 -8.96 -7.01
C GLU A 57 27.37 -8.97 -6.54
N ILE A 58 26.64 -7.90 -6.83
CA ILE A 58 25.20 -7.78 -6.54
C ILE A 58 24.40 -8.83 -7.34
N GLU A 59 24.67 -9.00 -8.63
CA GLU A 59 24.00 -10.01 -9.47
C GLU A 59 24.23 -11.43 -8.95
N ASN A 60 25.45 -11.74 -8.49
CA ASN A 60 25.76 -13.05 -7.91
C ASN A 60 25.01 -13.28 -6.59
N VAL A 61 24.96 -12.27 -5.72
CA VAL A 61 24.18 -12.32 -4.48
C VAL A 61 22.69 -12.47 -4.81
N MET A 62 22.15 -11.69 -5.76
CA MET A 62 20.74 -11.77 -6.16
C MET A 62 20.37 -13.12 -6.78
N ALA A 63 21.28 -13.75 -7.52
CA ALA A 63 21.09 -15.09 -8.07
C ALA A 63 21.14 -16.19 -6.99
N SER A 64 21.85 -15.95 -5.88
CA SER A 64 21.92 -16.90 -4.75
C SER A 64 20.75 -16.81 -3.77
N ILE A 65 19.89 -15.79 -3.90
CA ILE A 65 18.71 -15.63 -3.04
C ILE A 65 17.60 -16.53 -3.57
N ASP A 66 17.16 -17.46 -2.72
CA ASP A 66 15.95 -18.25 -2.92
C ASP A 66 14.74 -17.38 -2.57
N TRP A 67 14.10 -16.82 -3.60
CA TRP A 67 12.99 -15.88 -3.47
C TRP A 67 11.73 -16.56 -2.95
N GLU A 68 11.52 -17.82 -3.32
CA GLU A 68 10.41 -18.65 -2.88
C GLU A 68 10.52 -18.95 -1.38
N ALA A 69 11.70 -19.37 -0.89
CA ALA A 69 11.93 -19.61 0.52
C ALA A 69 11.90 -18.31 1.36
N LEU A 70 12.32 -17.19 0.79
CA LEU A 70 12.22 -15.88 1.46
C LEU A 70 10.77 -15.46 1.64
N GLN A 71 9.91 -15.66 0.63
CA GLN A 71 8.49 -15.36 0.72
C GLN A 71 7.78 -16.22 1.77
N GLU A 72 8.10 -17.51 1.81
CA GLU A 72 7.57 -18.44 2.82
C GLU A 72 7.94 -17.98 4.24
N LYS A 73 9.23 -17.67 4.48
CA LYS A 73 9.71 -17.16 5.77
C LYS A 73 9.08 -15.84 6.19
N ILE A 74 8.86 -14.92 5.25
CA ILE A 74 8.18 -13.66 5.55
C ILE A 74 6.74 -13.94 5.93
N SER A 75 6.02 -14.78 5.18
CA SER A 75 4.64 -15.11 5.52
C SER A 75 4.54 -15.78 6.89
N GLU A 76 5.39 -16.75 7.18
CA GLU A 76 5.40 -17.48 8.45
C GLU A 76 5.74 -16.54 9.62
N ALA A 77 6.75 -15.68 9.49
CA ALA A 77 7.12 -14.71 10.52
C ALA A 77 5.99 -13.70 10.80
N VAL A 78 5.28 -13.23 9.77
CA VAL A 78 4.11 -12.33 9.95
C VAL A 78 2.95 -13.04 10.67
N PHE A 79 2.77 -14.35 10.49
CA PHE A 79 1.74 -15.12 11.21
C PHE A 79 2.18 -15.55 12.63
N GLU A 80 3.47 -15.76 12.87
CA GLU A 80 4.02 -16.14 14.18
C GLU A 80 4.14 -14.96 15.17
N GLU A 81 4.43 -13.74 14.69
CA GLU A 81 4.46 -12.54 15.53
C GLU A 81 3.07 -12.14 16.06
N GLY A 82 1.99 -12.58 15.39
CA GLY A 82 0.62 -12.31 15.80
C GLY A 82 0.02 -13.23 16.87
N THR A 83 0.70 -14.32 17.27
CA THR A 83 0.02 -15.39 18.05
C THR A 83 0.78 -15.96 19.26
N SER A 84 2.02 -15.55 19.55
CA SER A 84 2.88 -16.33 20.46
C SER A 84 3.14 -15.79 21.87
N MET A 85 2.75 -14.57 22.27
CA MET A 85 3.11 -14.06 23.63
C MET A 85 2.02 -14.07 24.72
N ILE A 86 0.73 -14.27 24.43
CA ILE A 86 -0.32 -14.11 25.45
C ILE A 86 -1.03 -15.43 25.86
N ARG A 87 -0.88 -16.52 25.11
CA ARG A 87 -1.80 -17.68 25.26
C ARG A 87 -1.27 -18.88 26.06
N GLN A 88 0.04 -18.97 26.36
CA GLN A 88 0.61 -20.19 26.96
C GLN A 88 0.63 -20.25 28.50
N SER A 89 0.59 -19.10 29.20
CA SER A 89 0.76 -19.08 30.67
C SER A 89 -0.53 -19.42 31.44
N TRP A 90 -1.69 -18.94 30.97
CA TRP A 90 -2.96 -19.09 31.70
C TRP A 90 -3.54 -20.52 31.65
N LEU A 91 -3.43 -21.21 30.51
CA LEU A 91 -4.00 -22.56 30.34
C LEU A 91 -3.24 -23.63 31.14
N ARG A 92 -1.92 -23.48 31.35
CA ARG A 92 -1.13 -24.41 32.18
C ARG A 92 -1.47 -24.31 33.67
N SER A 93 -1.79 -23.11 34.16
CA SER A 93 -2.14 -22.90 35.57
C SER A 93 -3.56 -23.42 35.88
N PHE A 94 -4.50 -23.32 34.93
CA PHE A 94 -5.86 -23.82 35.09
C PHE A 94 -5.96 -25.36 35.03
N LEU A 95 -5.20 -26.02 34.15
CA LEU A 95 -5.21 -27.48 34.01
C LEU A 95 -4.56 -28.21 35.19
N GLN A 96 -3.55 -27.62 35.86
CA GLN A 96 -2.95 -28.20 37.07
C GLN A 96 -3.85 -28.12 38.31
N SER A 97 -4.79 -27.18 38.35
CA SER A 97 -5.71 -27.04 39.50
C SER A 97 -6.88 -28.02 39.46
N ILE A 98 -7.26 -28.54 38.28
CA ILE A 98 -8.39 -29.47 38.12
C ILE A 98 -7.95 -30.94 38.24
N PHE A 99 -6.67 -31.25 38.06
CA PHE A 99 -6.11 -32.60 38.15
C PHE A 99 -5.42 -32.90 39.50
N GLN A 100 -6.06 -32.56 40.62
CA GLN A 100 -5.59 -33.01 41.93
C GLN A 100 -5.97 -34.48 42.21
N PRO A 101 -5.03 -35.34 42.66
CA PRO A 101 -5.18 -36.80 42.70
C PRO A 101 -6.12 -37.35 43.80
N LYS A 102 -6.89 -36.50 44.51
CA LYS A 102 -7.75 -36.92 45.63
C LYS A 102 -9.22 -37.23 45.29
N LEU A 103 -9.66 -37.07 44.03
CA LEU A 103 -11.05 -37.29 43.60
C LEU A 103 -11.27 -38.61 42.81
N ARG A 104 -10.40 -39.60 42.98
CA ARG A 104 -10.44 -40.87 42.22
C ARG A 104 -11.75 -41.69 42.28
N PRO A 105 -12.58 -41.71 43.33
CA PRO A 105 -13.81 -42.52 43.28
C PRO A 105 -14.97 -41.87 42.52
N VAL A 106 -14.93 -40.55 42.25
CA VAL A 106 -16.05 -39.85 41.58
C VAL A 106 -15.99 -39.98 40.06
N TYR A 107 -14.78 -40.05 39.48
CA TYR A 107 -14.62 -40.17 38.02
C TYR A 107 -15.00 -41.57 37.48
N ALA A 108 -14.84 -42.63 38.27
CA ALA A 108 -15.17 -43.99 37.84
C ALA A 108 -16.68 -44.18 37.60
N GLY A 109 -17.54 -43.52 38.39
CA GLY A 109 -18.99 -43.57 38.19
C GLY A 109 -19.46 -42.76 36.97
N LEU A 110 -18.79 -41.64 36.68
CA LEU A 110 -19.17 -40.74 35.59
C LEU A 110 -18.82 -41.33 34.21
N PHE A 111 -17.69 -42.03 34.09
CA PHE A 111 -17.35 -42.75 32.85
C PHE A 111 -18.29 -43.92 32.55
N LEU A 112 -18.74 -44.65 33.57
CA LEU A 112 -19.68 -45.76 33.38
C LEU A 112 -21.07 -45.27 32.97
N GLY A 113 -21.54 -44.16 33.55
CA GLY A 113 -22.80 -43.52 33.18
C GLY A 113 -22.80 -42.96 31.74
N ILE A 114 -21.68 -42.37 31.31
CA ILE A 114 -21.54 -41.86 29.93
C ILE A 114 -21.51 -43.01 28.91
N LEU A 115 -20.84 -44.12 29.22
CA LEU A 115 -20.79 -45.27 28.30
C LEU A 115 -22.15 -45.95 28.15
N ILE A 116 -22.90 -46.11 29.25
CA ILE A 116 -24.24 -46.70 29.22
C ILE A 116 -25.23 -45.75 28.53
N GLY A 117 -25.15 -44.45 28.80
CA GLY A 117 -25.98 -43.42 28.14
C GLY A 117 -25.71 -43.34 26.62
N ALA A 118 -24.44 -43.39 26.21
CA ALA A 118 -24.05 -43.39 24.80
C ALA A 118 -24.51 -44.66 24.07
N ALA A 119 -24.45 -45.84 24.72
CA ALA A 119 -24.90 -47.09 24.14
C ALA A 119 -26.43 -47.11 23.92
N VAL A 120 -27.22 -46.63 24.88
CA VAL A 120 -28.68 -46.54 24.76
C VAL A 120 -29.08 -45.50 23.70
N PHE A 121 -28.41 -44.35 23.67
CA PHE A 121 -28.64 -43.32 22.64
C PHE A 121 -28.31 -43.84 21.23
N PHE A 122 -27.20 -44.55 21.08
CA PHE A 122 -26.78 -45.14 19.81
C PHE A 122 -27.69 -46.27 19.33
N MET A 123 -28.36 -46.99 20.25
CA MET A 123 -29.29 -48.06 19.90
C MET A 123 -30.67 -47.53 19.49
N ILE A 124 -31.11 -46.39 20.06
CA ILE A 124 -32.40 -45.75 19.74
C ILE A 124 -32.31 -44.91 18.46
N PHE A 125 -31.18 -44.25 18.19
CA PHE A 125 -31.01 -43.37 17.03
C PHE A 125 -30.42 -44.04 15.78
N ARG A 126 -30.35 -45.38 15.73
CA ARG A 126 -29.82 -46.10 14.57
C ARG A 126 -30.87 -46.30 13.47
N THR A 127 -31.26 -45.21 12.82
CA THR A 127 -31.77 -45.21 11.44
C THR A 127 -30.64 -44.83 10.49
N PRO A 128 -30.38 -45.59 9.40
CA PRO A 128 -29.19 -45.40 8.59
C PRO A 128 -29.43 -44.35 7.51
N HIS A 129 -28.76 -43.20 7.64
CA HIS A 129 -28.43 -42.39 6.47
C HIS A 129 -27.04 -41.78 6.68
N LEU A 130 -26.00 -42.59 6.48
CA LEU A 130 -24.65 -42.09 6.24
C LEU A 130 -24.64 -41.40 4.89
N GLN A 131 -25.03 -40.13 4.89
CA GLN A 131 -24.83 -39.24 3.77
C GLN A 131 -23.35 -38.85 3.78
N VAL A 132 -22.59 -39.49 2.91
CA VAL A 132 -21.26 -39.04 2.49
C VAL A 132 -21.43 -37.60 1.99
N VAL A 133 -20.88 -36.64 2.72
CA VAL A 133 -20.82 -35.23 2.29
C VAL A 133 -19.91 -35.16 1.08
N LYS A 134 -20.52 -35.22 -0.10
CA LYS A 134 -19.93 -34.90 -1.38
C LYS A 134 -20.42 -33.51 -1.74
N ASN A 135 -19.57 -32.52 -1.45
CA ASN A 135 -19.50 -31.14 -1.93
C ASN A 135 -18.93 -30.29 -0.79
N GLY A 136 -17.67 -29.89 -0.92
CA GLY A 136 -16.98 -29.04 0.04
C GLY A 136 -17.51 -27.61 -0.03
N GLU A 137 -18.67 -27.36 0.55
CA GLU A 137 -19.11 -26.01 0.87
C GLU A 137 -18.29 -25.53 2.07
N ILE A 138 -17.32 -24.64 1.81
CA ILE A 138 -16.56 -23.97 2.86
C ILE A 138 -17.55 -23.07 3.60
N ILE A 139 -17.95 -23.46 4.81
CA ILE A 139 -18.81 -22.66 5.67
C ILE A 139 -17.96 -21.57 6.32
N VAL A 140 -17.99 -20.37 5.75
CA VAL A 140 -17.34 -19.18 6.34
C VAL A 140 -18.28 -18.51 7.34
N PRO A 141 -17.84 -18.23 8.58
CA PRO A 141 -18.65 -17.46 9.53
C PRO A 141 -18.97 -16.07 9.00
N GLN A 142 -20.22 -15.61 9.18
CA GLN A 142 -20.64 -14.26 8.74
C GLN A 142 -19.80 -13.15 9.36
N SER A 143 -19.36 -13.30 10.61
CA SER A 143 -18.47 -12.34 11.27
C SER A 143 -17.09 -12.23 10.61
N PHE A 144 -16.58 -13.31 10.03
CA PHE A 144 -15.33 -13.28 9.28
C PHE A 144 -15.50 -12.55 7.95
N LEU A 145 -16.65 -12.73 7.28
CA LEU A 145 -16.97 -12.00 6.04
C LEU A 145 -17.09 -10.49 6.32
N GLU A 146 -17.79 -10.09 7.38
CA GLU A 146 -17.89 -8.68 7.78
C GLU A 146 -16.54 -8.05 8.10
N TRP A 147 -15.67 -8.78 8.82
CA TRP A 147 -14.30 -8.33 9.10
C TRP A 147 -13.47 -8.19 7.82
N ALA A 148 -13.52 -9.19 6.93
CA ALA A 148 -12.79 -9.16 5.67
C ALA A 148 -13.27 -8.00 4.76
N GLU A 149 -14.58 -7.74 4.72
CA GLU A 149 -15.15 -6.62 3.99
C GLU A 149 -14.74 -5.26 4.59
N LEU A 150 -14.72 -5.13 5.92
CA LEU A 150 -14.23 -3.93 6.61
C LEU A 150 -12.76 -3.68 6.28
N GLU A 151 -11.94 -4.71 6.34
CA GLU A 151 -10.50 -4.61 6.05
C GLU A 151 -10.26 -4.27 4.57
N MET A 152 -11.03 -4.85 3.65
CA MET A 152 -10.99 -4.49 2.24
C MET A 152 -11.44 -3.04 2.01
N ALA A 153 -12.51 -2.59 2.68
CA ALA A 153 -12.97 -1.20 2.61
C ALA A 153 -11.90 -0.22 3.11
N ARG A 154 -11.23 -0.55 4.22
CA ARG A 154 -10.12 0.22 4.79
C ARG A 154 -8.97 0.35 3.79
N ARG A 155 -8.49 -0.77 3.26
CA ARG A 155 -7.40 -0.79 2.26
C ARG A 155 -7.75 -0.02 0.99
N ASN A 156 -8.94 -0.22 0.45
CA ASN A 156 -9.42 0.49 -0.73
C ASN A 156 -9.48 2.01 -0.50
N THR A 157 -9.90 2.42 0.69
CA THR A 157 -9.94 3.83 1.09
C THR A 157 -8.55 4.42 1.23
N ILE A 158 -7.62 3.70 1.86
CA ILE A 158 -6.20 4.10 1.96
C ILE A 158 -5.59 4.28 0.58
N ASP A 159 -5.75 3.31 -0.32
CA ASP A 159 -5.21 3.37 -1.68
C ASP A 159 -5.84 4.51 -2.51
N TYR A 160 -7.14 4.79 -2.33
CA TYR A 160 -7.77 5.97 -2.93
C TYR A 160 -7.16 7.28 -2.40
N LEU A 161 -7.02 7.41 -1.08
CA LEU A 161 -6.46 8.60 -0.44
C LEU A 161 -5.00 8.83 -0.85
N GLU A 162 -4.21 7.77 -0.93
CA GLU A 162 -2.81 7.83 -1.33
C GLU A 162 -2.63 8.28 -2.79
N ARG A 163 -3.37 7.67 -3.73
CA ARG A 163 -3.31 8.09 -5.14
C ARG A 163 -3.77 9.53 -5.32
N SER A 164 -4.79 9.94 -4.57
CA SER A 164 -5.27 11.31 -4.57
C SER A 164 -4.22 12.28 -4.01
N GLN A 165 -3.52 11.88 -2.95
CA GLN A 165 -2.43 12.65 -2.36
C GLN A 165 -1.32 12.92 -3.37
N TYR A 166 -0.88 11.93 -4.15
CA TYR A 166 0.19 12.11 -5.13
C TYR A 166 -0.18 13.14 -6.20
N LEU A 167 -1.38 13.03 -6.79
CA LEU A 167 -1.84 14.00 -7.80
C LEU A 167 -1.98 15.42 -7.23
N LEU A 168 -2.53 15.55 -6.02
CA LEU A 168 -2.68 16.85 -5.37
C LEU A 168 -1.31 17.45 -4.98
N LEU A 169 -0.35 16.61 -4.58
CA LEU A 169 1.00 17.06 -4.24
C LEU A 169 1.72 17.61 -5.47
N ASP A 170 1.68 16.87 -6.58
CA ASP A 170 2.27 17.30 -7.86
C ASP A 170 1.64 18.61 -8.35
N PHE A 171 0.33 18.76 -8.14
CA PHE A 171 -0.40 19.98 -8.50
C PHE A 171 -0.05 21.19 -7.62
N VAL A 172 0.08 21.01 -6.31
CA VAL A 172 0.40 22.12 -5.38
C VAL A 172 1.87 22.54 -5.49
N GLN A 173 2.78 21.60 -5.77
CA GLN A 173 4.21 21.90 -5.89
C GLN A 173 4.60 22.53 -7.24
N SER A 174 3.75 22.40 -8.26
CA SER A 174 3.99 22.95 -9.59
C SER A 174 3.56 24.42 -9.67
N SER A 175 4.32 25.23 -10.44
CA SER A 175 3.90 26.61 -10.74
C SER A 175 2.56 26.60 -11.49
N PRO A 176 1.73 27.65 -11.40
CA PRO A 176 0.42 27.69 -12.06
C PRO A 176 0.48 27.37 -13.56
N GLU A 177 1.53 27.81 -14.27
CA GLU A 177 1.72 27.54 -15.70
C GLU A 177 2.06 26.06 -15.96
N LYS A 178 2.92 25.47 -15.13
CA LYS A 178 3.27 24.05 -15.23
C LYS A 178 2.09 23.15 -14.85
N SER A 179 1.34 23.55 -13.82
CA SER A 179 0.10 22.90 -13.41
C SER A 179 -0.96 22.95 -14.51
N ALA A 180 -1.11 24.08 -15.21
CA ALA A 180 -2.02 24.18 -16.35
C ALA A 180 -1.66 23.19 -17.45
N GLY A 181 -0.38 23.14 -17.86
CA GLY A 181 0.08 22.18 -18.86
C GLY A 181 -0.07 20.73 -18.43
N PHE A 182 0.12 20.44 -17.14
CA PHE A 182 -0.10 19.10 -16.59
C PHE A 182 -1.58 18.70 -16.63
N TRP A 183 -2.50 19.56 -16.21
CA TRP A 183 -3.94 19.25 -16.21
C TRP A 183 -4.59 19.30 -17.60
N GLN A 184 -4.00 20.04 -18.54
CA GLN A 184 -4.34 20.00 -19.97
C GLN A 184 -3.85 18.72 -20.65
N SER A 185 -2.95 17.94 -20.03
CA SER A 185 -2.57 16.64 -20.55
C SER A 185 -3.68 15.61 -20.31
N ASP A 186 -3.88 14.74 -21.30
CA ASP A 186 -4.82 13.62 -21.19
C ASP A 186 -4.52 12.73 -19.98
N TYR A 187 -3.24 12.62 -19.59
CA TYR A 187 -2.80 11.79 -18.47
C TYR A 187 -3.40 12.22 -17.13
N ALA A 188 -3.26 13.49 -16.75
CA ALA A 188 -3.74 13.99 -15.47
C ALA A 188 -5.27 13.95 -15.39
N SER A 189 -5.93 14.35 -16.48
CA SER A 189 -7.38 14.30 -16.62
C SER A 189 -7.91 12.87 -16.53
N GLN A 190 -7.24 11.89 -17.16
CA GLN A 190 -7.61 10.48 -17.07
C GLN A 190 -7.44 9.95 -15.64
N LYS A 191 -6.30 10.23 -14.98
CA LYS A 191 -6.07 9.79 -13.60
C LYS A 191 -7.09 10.35 -12.61
N ALA A 192 -7.50 11.60 -12.77
CA ALA A 192 -8.56 12.19 -11.96
C ALA A 192 -9.92 11.53 -12.23
N ARG A 193 -10.27 11.24 -13.49
CA ARG A 193 -11.51 10.48 -13.82
C ARG A 193 -11.50 9.05 -13.26
N ASP A 194 -10.36 8.38 -13.29
CA ASP A 194 -10.19 7.05 -12.69
C ASP A 194 -10.45 7.11 -11.18
N LEU A 195 -9.94 8.14 -10.50
CA LEU A 195 -10.18 8.34 -9.06
C LEU A 195 -11.64 8.68 -8.76
N LEU A 196 -12.29 9.54 -9.56
CA LEU A 196 -13.73 9.81 -9.43
C LEU A 196 -14.56 8.52 -9.57
N SER A 197 -14.22 7.69 -10.55
CA SER A 197 -14.86 6.39 -10.77
C SER A 197 -14.64 5.45 -9.58
N LYS A 198 -13.42 5.42 -9.05
CA LYS A 198 -13.08 4.64 -7.85
C LYS A 198 -13.82 5.13 -6.61
N LYS A 199 -14.00 6.44 -6.45
CA LYS A 199 -14.76 7.04 -5.34
C LYS A 199 -16.18 6.50 -5.31
N LYS A 200 -16.84 6.38 -6.47
CA LYS A 200 -18.20 5.81 -6.58
C LYS A 200 -18.29 4.39 -6.02
N TYR A 201 -17.25 3.57 -6.24
CA TYR A 201 -17.19 2.20 -5.73
C TYR A 201 -16.99 2.16 -4.21
N ILE A 202 -16.04 2.94 -3.67
CA ILE A 202 -15.75 2.93 -2.23
C ILE A 202 -16.83 3.63 -1.40
N ASN A 203 -17.63 4.52 -1.98
CA ASN A 203 -18.62 5.31 -1.23
C ASN A 203 -19.62 4.43 -0.47
N GLN A 204 -20.09 3.34 -1.08
CA GLN A 204 -20.99 2.39 -0.42
C GLN A 204 -20.34 1.74 0.81
N GLN A 205 -19.04 1.44 0.74
CA GLN A 205 -18.29 0.85 1.84
C GLN A 205 -18.06 1.86 2.97
N LEU A 206 -17.77 3.12 2.63
CA LEU A 206 -17.59 4.21 3.59
C LEU A 206 -18.87 4.46 4.42
N ASP A 207 -20.04 4.36 3.78
CA ASP A 207 -21.33 4.48 4.45
C ASP A 207 -21.64 3.25 5.32
N LYS A 208 -21.44 2.04 4.78
CA LYS A 208 -21.69 0.76 5.49
C LYS A 208 -20.88 0.64 6.78
N PHE A 209 -19.61 1.03 6.77
CA PHE A 209 -18.71 0.90 7.92
C PHE A 209 -18.56 2.18 8.75
N HIS A 210 -19.46 3.15 8.58
CA HIS A 210 -19.50 4.41 9.34
C HIS A 210 -18.16 5.18 9.36
N MET A 211 -17.43 5.17 8.24
CA MET A 211 -16.12 5.80 8.11
C MET A 211 -16.26 7.31 7.83
N ALA A 212 -17.02 8.03 8.67
CA ALA A 212 -17.49 9.39 8.41
C ALA A 212 -16.36 10.39 8.14
N LYS A 213 -15.24 10.29 8.88
CA LYS A 213 -14.05 11.13 8.65
C LYS A 213 -13.45 10.88 7.26
N ALA A 214 -13.26 9.62 6.89
CA ALA A 214 -12.71 9.26 5.59
C ALA A 214 -13.64 9.68 4.46
N LYS A 215 -14.94 9.46 4.62
CA LYS A 215 -15.97 9.94 3.69
C LYS A 215 -15.90 11.45 3.47
N ALA A 216 -15.84 12.23 4.54
CA ALA A 216 -15.77 13.69 4.43
C ALA A 216 -14.53 14.17 3.66
N ILE A 217 -13.40 13.48 3.76
CA ILE A 217 -12.20 13.79 2.98
C ILE A 217 -12.34 13.31 1.53
N CYS A 218 -12.87 12.11 1.30
CA CYS A 218 -13.13 11.61 -0.06
C CYS A 218 -14.10 12.52 -0.83
N ASP A 219 -15.14 13.04 -0.17
CA ASP A 219 -16.10 13.97 -0.78
C ASP A 219 -15.42 15.33 -1.13
N GLN A 220 -14.50 15.82 -0.29
CA GLN A 220 -13.71 17.01 -0.59
C GLN A 220 -12.78 16.80 -1.80
N ILE A 221 -12.14 15.63 -1.89
CA ILE A 221 -11.25 15.28 -2.99
C ILE A 221 -12.05 15.12 -4.30
N GLU A 222 -13.22 14.49 -4.25
CA GLU A 222 -14.11 14.34 -5.40
C GLU A 222 -14.47 15.70 -5.99
N LEU A 223 -14.88 16.66 -5.16
CA LEU A 223 -15.20 18.01 -5.62
C LEU A 223 -13.99 18.67 -6.31
N LEU A 224 -12.80 18.55 -5.74
CA LEU A 224 -11.57 19.10 -6.32
C LEU A 224 -11.24 18.47 -7.68
N PHE A 225 -11.28 17.13 -7.79
CA PHE A 225 -11.02 16.46 -9.06
C PHE A 225 -12.12 16.72 -10.09
N PHE A 226 -13.36 16.91 -9.66
CA PHE A 226 -14.43 17.32 -10.54
C PHE A 226 -14.18 18.72 -11.11
N GLU A 227 -13.82 19.70 -10.26
CA GLU A 227 -13.43 21.04 -10.72
C GLU A 227 -12.24 20.99 -11.67
N LEU A 228 -11.23 20.16 -11.39
CA LEU A 228 -10.05 20.04 -12.25
C LEU A 228 -10.34 19.35 -13.59
N THR A 229 -11.29 18.40 -13.64
CA THR A 229 -11.63 17.65 -14.86
C THR A 229 -12.69 18.32 -15.73
N GLN A 230 -13.62 19.08 -15.16
CA GLN A 230 -14.64 19.80 -15.94
C GLN A 230 -14.08 21.03 -16.66
N ILE A 231 -12.97 21.59 -16.19
CA ILE A 231 -12.42 22.85 -16.71
C ILE A 231 -11.25 22.58 -17.69
N SER A 232 -10.85 21.32 -17.92
CA SER A 232 -9.61 20.97 -18.65
C SER A 232 -9.50 21.51 -20.08
N GLU A 233 -10.59 21.92 -20.72
CA GLU A 233 -10.54 22.57 -22.04
C GLU A 233 -10.11 24.05 -21.98
N GLN A 234 -10.33 24.78 -20.87
CA GLN A 234 -10.03 26.22 -20.75
C GLN A 234 -9.77 26.68 -19.30
N ILE A 235 -8.93 25.99 -18.52
CA ILE A 235 -8.63 26.45 -17.15
C ILE A 235 -7.86 27.78 -17.18
N SER A 236 -8.44 28.83 -16.61
CA SER A 236 -7.74 30.11 -16.43
C SER A 236 -6.69 29.99 -15.32
N MET A 237 -5.57 30.73 -15.45
CA MET A 237 -4.52 30.75 -14.42
C MET A 237 -5.04 31.20 -13.05
N ALA A 238 -6.08 32.05 -13.03
CA ALA A 238 -6.73 32.51 -11.81
C ALA A 238 -7.50 31.38 -11.10
N GLU A 239 -8.20 30.52 -11.86
CA GLU A 239 -8.92 29.38 -11.30
C GLU A 239 -7.97 28.29 -10.79
N LEU A 240 -6.87 28.01 -11.50
CA LEU A 240 -5.85 27.08 -11.00
C LEU A 240 -5.27 27.54 -9.68
N LYS A 241 -4.91 28.82 -9.59
CA LYS A 241 -4.40 29.41 -8.35
C LYS A 241 -5.43 29.33 -7.23
N ARG A 242 -6.71 29.64 -7.51
CA ARG A 242 -7.81 29.48 -6.55
C ARG A 242 -7.91 28.04 -6.01
N ILE A 243 -7.79 27.03 -6.88
CA ILE A 243 -7.84 25.62 -6.46
C ILE A 243 -6.59 25.23 -5.65
N GLN A 244 -5.40 25.68 -6.05
CA GLN A 244 -4.17 25.49 -5.27
C GLN A 244 -4.29 26.10 -3.86
N ASP A 245 -4.75 27.35 -3.79
CA ASP A 245 -4.96 28.06 -2.53
C ASP A 245 -5.98 27.32 -1.65
N LEU A 246 -7.10 26.85 -2.23
CA LEU A 246 -8.09 26.04 -1.51
C LEU A 246 -7.52 24.74 -0.92
N ILE A 247 -6.65 24.04 -1.64
CA ILE A 247 -6.01 22.80 -1.17
C ILE A 247 -5.10 23.09 0.03
N VAL A 248 -4.36 24.20 -0.03
CA VAL A 248 -3.43 24.63 1.03
C VAL A 248 -4.20 25.15 2.25
N GLU A 249 -5.14 26.08 2.06
CA GLU A 249 -5.94 26.69 3.12
C GLU A 249 -6.75 25.65 3.90
N ARG A 250 -7.38 24.70 3.18
CA ARG A 250 -8.15 23.63 3.82
C ARG A 250 -7.29 22.50 4.36
N GLN A 251 -5.97 22.59 4.21
CA GLN A 251 -4.99 21.60 4.66
C GLN A 251 -5.34 20.17 4.20
N ILE A 252 -5.79 20.03 2.95
CA ILE A 252 -6.33 18.76 2.44
C ILE A 252 -5.28 17.64 2.52
N LEU A 253 -4.04 17.92 2.13
CA LEU A 253 -2.92 16.96 2.19
C LEU A 253 -2.63 16.48 3.63
N LEU A 254 -2.73 17.38 4.61
CA LEU A 254 -2.55 17.03 6.02
C LEU A 254 -3.69 16.15 6.52
N LYS A 255 -4.94 16.51 6.21
CA LYS A 255 -6.12 15.73 6.56
C LYS A 255 -6.07 14.32 5.97
N ILE A 256 -5.65 14.20 4.70
CA ILE A 256 -5.40 12.90 4.06
C ILE A 256 -4.38 12.09 4.87
N LYS A 257 -3.23 12.69 5.21
CA LYS A 257 -2.17 12.00 5.97
C LYS A 257 -2.65 11.54 7.35
N ILE A 258 -3.44 12.35 8.05
CA ILE A 258 -4.00 12.01 9.37
C ILE A 258 -4.97 10.86 9.24
N VAL A 259 -5.96 10.96 8.34
CA VAL A 259 -6.98 9.91 8.15
C VAL A 259 -6.32 8.61 7.71
N LYS A 260 -5.34 8.66 6.80
CA LYS A 260 -4.61 7.46 6.37
C LYS A 260 -3.92 6.78 7.55
N LYS A 261 -3.25 7.54 8.41
CA LYS A 261 -2.61 7.02 9.62
C LYS A 261 -3.61 6.49 10.65
N GLU A 262 -4.79 7.11 10.78
CA GLU A 262 -5.86 6.58 11.64
C GLU A 262 -6.38 5.24 11.12
N LEU A 263 -6.60 5.13 9.80
CA LEU A 263 -7.00 3.90 9.15
C LEU A 263 -5.91 2.83 9.26
N GLU A 264 -4.63 3.16 9.08
CA GLU A 264 -3.50 2.23 9.25
C GLU A 264 -3.40 1.69 10.68
N LYS A 265 -3.62 2.54 11.69
CA LYS A 265 -3.45 2.17 13.11
C LYS A 265 -4.53 1.25 13.69
N SER A 266 -5.70 1.15 13.06
CA SER A 266 -6.77 0.25 13.54
C SER A 266 -6.52 -1.22 13.19
N GLU A 267 -5.26 -1.59 12.94
CA GLU A 267 -4.77 -2.94 12.62
C GLU A 267 -4.51 -3.79 13.89
N VAL A 268 -5.01 -3.34 15.05
CA VAL A 268 -4.84 -3.96 16.38
C VAL A 268 -6.18 -4.24 17.04
#